data_AF-A0A969HEU4-F1
#
_entry.id   AF-A0A969HEU4-F1
#
_cell.length_a   1.000
_cell.length_b   1.000
_cell.length_c   1.000
_cell.angle_alpha   90.00
_cell.angle_beta   90.00
_cell.angle_gamma   90.00
#
_symmetry.space_group_name_H-M   'P 1'
#
loop_
_entity.id
_entity.type
_entity.pdbx_description
1 polymer ?
#
loop_
_entity_poly.entity_id
_entity_poly.type
_entity_poly.pdbx_seq_one_letter_code
_entity_poly.pdbx_strand_id
1 'polypeptide(L)'
;MTKSQQLQETLQRIYNAAIEVMSGLMDTQNMYIALYNKDTMMIEFPLAYQNGKLVPDDEKVPRSSWGPRRFGERSGLTEWIIRHKGSLLIEKDFEGWAGAHDVKVFNMETKCWLGAPMLLRDEVIGVIGLQNFEQEGVFDRNHQGLLMTIASQAAVAIENARLFRRAIENELVERIAHDRQKRLQTLQQISQRMVEASQNPDGVLELIARATNDITNSALTSVYLYNQATSTFTSGVSVWREGRVERIENSALPSPEDFAGQIAEEQGTDFIENTADRPEISSFAQRFEMQAFAALPLAIAGA
;
A
#
# COMPACT_ATOMS: atom_id res chain seq x y z
N MET A 1 -10.25 7.86 -4.19
CA MET A 1 -9.43 8.53 -5.21
C MET A 1 -8.14 7.76 -5.38
N THR A 2 -7.75 7.45 -6.62
CA THR A 2 -6.48 6.74 -6.88
C THR A 2 -5.31 7.73 -6.82
N LYS A 3 -4.13 7.27 -6.42
CA LYS A 3 -2.93 8.14 -6.27
C LYS A 3 -2.52 8.83 -7.58
N SER A 4 -2.81 8.20 -8.72
CA SER A 4 -2.60 8.79 -10.04
C SER A 4 -3.52 10.00 -10.28
N GLN A 5 -4.75 9.97 -9.77
CA GLN A 5 -5.68 11.10 -9.88
C GLN A 5 -5.19 12.31 -9.09
N GLN A 6 -4.66 12.12 -7.88
CA GLN A 6 -4.20 13.23 -7.04
C GLN A 6 -2.99 13.96 -7.63
N LEU A 7 -2.05 13.23 -8.27
CA LEU A 7 -0.96 13.87 -9.01
C LEU A 7 -1.50 14.66 -10.21
N GLN A 8 -2.41 14.05 -10.96
CA GLN A 8 -2.99 14.68 -12.15
C GLN A 8 -3.73 15.98 -11.78
N GLU A 9 -4.46 16.00 -10.67
CA GLU A 9 -5.09 17.22 -10.12
C GLU A 9 -4.06 18.28 -9.70
N THR A 10 -2.99 17.87 -9.02
CA THR A 10 -1.94 18.80 -8.59
C THR A 10 -1.24 19.43 -9.79
N LEU A 11 -0.93 18.62 -10.80
CA LEU A 11 -0.35 19.09 -12.06
C LEU A 11 -1.33 20.03 -12.79
N GLN A 12 -2.61 19.69 -12.84
CA GLN A 12 -3.62 20.55 -13.46
C GLN A 12 -3.71 21.92 -12.78
N ARG A 13 -3.61 21.97 -11.44
CA ARG A 13 -3.56 23.24 -10.70
C ARG A 13 -2.34 24.08 -11.06
N ILE A 14 -1.18 23.45 -11.22
CA ILE A 14 0.05 24.14 -11.64
C ILE A 14 -0.12 24.72 -13.05
N TYR A 15 -0.71 23.95 -13.98
CA TYR A 15 -0.95 24.41 -15.35
C TYR A 15 -1.92 25.59 -15.39
N ASN A 16 -3.03 25.51 -14.65
CA ASN A 16 -4.02 26.58 -14.58
C ASN A 16 -3.42 27.86 -13.99
N ALA A 17 -2.61 27.75 -12.93
CA ALA A 17 -1.92 28.91 -12.35
C ALA A 17 -0.93 29.55 -13.35
N ALA A 18 -0.19 28.74 -14.11
CA ALA A 18 0.71 29.26 -15.14
C ALA A 18 -0.06 30.05 -16.22
N ILE A 19 -1.23 29.54 -16.66
CA ILE A 19 -2.10 30.23 -17.63
C ILE A 19 -2.64 31.53 -17.07
N GLU A 20 -3.12 31.53 -15.82
CA GLU A 20 -3.64 32.73 -15.18
C GLU A 20 -2.60 33.85 -15.16
N VAL A 21 -1.36 33.52 -14.76
CA VAL A 21 -0.24 34.48 -14.79
C VAL A 21 0.08 34.94 -16.21
N MET A 22 0.17 34.02 -17.18
CA MET A 22 0.49 34.37 -18.56
C MET A 22 -0.60 35.25 -19.21
N SER A 23 -1.87 34.98 -18.94
CA SER A 23 -3.00 35.67 -19.58
C SER A 23 -3.10 37.15 -19.16
N GLY A 24 -2.51 37.52 -18.03
CA GLY A 24 -2.37 38.93 -17.61
C GLY A 24 -1.17 39.65 -18.23
N LEU A 25 -0.28 38.93 -18.92
CA LEU A 25 1.02 39.45 -19.39
C LEU A 25 1.21 39.37 -20.90
N MET A 26 0.55 38.45 -21.59
CA MET A 26 0.71 38.20 -23.03
C MET A 26 -0.52 37.49 -23.62
N ASP A 27 -0.60 37.43 -24.95
CA ASP A 27 -1.67 36.70 -25.65
C ASP A 27 -1.54 35.19 -25.41
N THR A 28 -2.61 34.58 -24.86
CA THR A 28 -2.68 33.15 -24.53
C THR A 28 -3.80 32.42 -25.27
N GLN A 29 -4.37 33.03 -26.32
CA GLN A 29 -5.50 32.41 -27.04
C GLN A 29 -5.13 31.08 -27.68
N ASN A 30 -3.89 30.97 -28.18
CA ASN A 30 -3.35 29.73 -28.72
C ASN A 30 -2.05 29.40 -28.00
N MET A 31 -2.15 28.49 -27.03
CA MET A 31 -1.00 28.10 -26.21
C MET A 31 -1.08 26.64 -25.82
N TYR A 32 0.03 26.06 -25.39
CA TYR A 32 0.07 24.70 -24.90
C TYR A 32 1.20 24.48 -23.90
N ILE A 33 1.02 23.45 -23.08
CA ILE A 33 2.07 22.88 -22.24
C ILE A 33 2.31 21.46 -22.73
N ALA A 34 3.55 21.19 -23.14
CA ALA A 34 4.03 19.85 -23.46
C ALA A 34 4.91 19.34 -22.32
N LEU A 35 4.77 18.08 -21.92
CA LEU A 35 5.70 17.40 -21.03
C LEU A 35 6.59 16.47 -21.85
N TYR A 36 7.87 16.44 -21.50
CA TYR A 36 8.83 15.53 -22.10
C TYR A 36 9.37 14.59 -21.03
N ASN A 37 9.30 13.29 -21.30
CA ASN A 37 9.94 12.27 -20.50
C ASN A 37 11.17 11.76 -21.25
N LYS A 38 12.36 12.05 -20.72
CA LYS A 38 13.64 11.65 -21.31
C LYS A 38 13.84 10.14 -21.32
N ASP A 39 13.35 9.43 -20.30
CA ASP A 39 13.54 7.98 -20.15
C ASP A 39 12.71 7.21 -21.18
N THR A 40 11.48 7.65 -21.44
CA THR A 40 10.58 7.02 -22.42
C THR A 40 10.64 7.68 -23.81
N MET A 41 11.32 8.81 -23.91
CA MET A 41 11.34 9.71 -25.07
C MET A 41 9.94 10.19 -25.50
N MET A 42 8.95 10.18 -24.60
CA MET A 42 7.57 10.57 -24.93
C MET A 42 7.33 12.06 -24.72
N ILE A 43 6.59 12.67 -25.64
CA ILE A 43 6.04 14.01 -25.54
C ILE A 43 4.52 13.91 -25.42
N GLU A 44 3.96 14.54 -24.40
CA GLU A 44 2.53 14.59 -24.12
C GLU A 44 2.06 16.04 -23.99
N PHE A 45 0.81 16.32 -24.36
CA PHE A 45 0.23 17.67 -24.33
C PHE A 45 -0.92 17.71 -23.32
N PRO A 46 -0.63 17.68 -22.00
CA PRO A 46 -1.69 17.71 -20.99
C PRO A 46 -2.59 18.93 -21.16
N LEU A 47 -2.07 20.03 -21.70
CA LEU A 47 -2.83 21.25 -21.89
C LEU A 47 -2.57 21.88 -23.26
N ALA A 48 -3.65 22.24 -23.95
CA ALA A 48 -3.62 23.01 -25.18
C ALA A 48 -4.88 23.88 -25.25
N TYR A 49 -4.71 25.13 -25.63
CA TYR A 49 -5.77 26.08 -25.95
C TYR A 49 -5.67 26.46 -27.42
N GLN A 50 -6.82 26.56 -28.07
CA GLN A 50 -6.94 27.04 -29.44
C GLN A 50 -8.13 27.99 -29.52
N ASN A 51 -7.90 29.21 -30.03
CA ASN A 51 -8.87 30.29 -30.10
C ASN A 51 -9.57 30.55 -28.75
N GLY A 52 -8.79 30.54 -27.67
CA GLY A 52 -9.25 30.76 -26.29
C GLY A 52 -10.04 29.59 -25.68
N LYS A 53 -10.18 28.46 -26.38
CA LYS A 53 -10.88 27.27 -25.89
C LYS A 53 -9.91 26.15 -25.56
N LEU A 54 -10.12 25.49 -24.43
CA LEU A 54 -9.36 24.30 -24.05
C LEU A 54 -9.66 23.19 -25.07
N VAL A 55 -8.61 22.57 -25.62
CA VAL A 55 -8.73 21.39 -26.48
C VAL A 55 -9.05 20.18 -25.60
N PRO A 56 -10.19 19.50 -25.82
CA PRO A 56 -10.58 18.31 -25.08
C PRO A 56 -9.58 17.16 -25.21
N ASP A 57 -9.44 16.33 -24.16
CA ASP A 57 -8.46 15.23 -24.15
C ASP A 57 -8.77 14.14 -25.19
N ASP A 58 -10.04 13.94 -25.54
CA ASP A 58 -10.48 13.01 -26.58
C ASP A 58 -10.15 13.49 -28.01
N GLU A 59 -9.84 14.77 -28.20
CA GLU A 59 -9.31 15.30 -29.46
C GLU A 59 -7.77 15.20 -29.56
N LYS A 60 -7.08 14.94 -28.43
CA LYS A 60 -5.62 14.78 -28.35
C LYS A 60 -5.17 13.35 -28.71
N VAL A 61 -5.70 12.83 -29.81
CA VAL A 61 -5.42 11.48 -30.30
C VAL A 61 -4.07 11.40 -31.04
N PRO A 62 -3.43 10.21 -31.11
CA PRO A 62 -2.21 10.02 -31.89
C PRO A 62 -2.35 10.56 -33.31
N ARG A 63 -1.30 11.20 -33.81
CA ARG A 63 -1.23 11.91 -35.11
C ARG A 63 -1.98 13.24 -35.20
N SER A 64 -2.79 13.65 -34.22
CA SER A 64 -3.27 15.04 -34.16
C SER A 64 -2.13 16.02 -33.83
N SER A 65 -2.38 17.34 -33.87
CA SER A 65 -1.40 18.36 -33.47
C SER A 65 -0.97 18.21 -32.00
N TRP A 66 -1.93 17.81 -31.17
CA TRP A 66 -1.81 17.70 -29.71
C TRP A 66 -1.71 16.25 -29.22
N GLY A 67 -1.61 15.29 -30.14
CA GLY A 67 -1.47 13.87 -29.81
C GLY A 67 -0.12 13.55 -29.17
N PRO A 68 -0.09 12.56 -28.25
CA PRO A 68 1.16 12.05 -27.70
C PRO A 68 2.00 11.42 -28.81
N ARG A 69 3.32 11.57 -28.71
CA ARG A 69 4.27 11.11 -29.73
C ARG A 69 5.67 10.90 -29.17
N ARG A 70 6.48 10.10 -29.85
CA ARG A 70 7.90 9.99 -29.48
C ARG A 70 8.69 11.17 -30.02
N PHE A 71 9.63 11.63 -29.22
CA PHE A 71 10.62 12.62 -29.63
C PHE A 71 11.40 12.09 -30.85
N GLY A 72 11.49 12.91 -31.90
CA GLY A 72 12.13 12.56 -33.17
C GLY A 72 11.18 12.03 -34.26
N GLU A 73 9.93 11.66 -33.94
CA GLU A 73 8.92 11.32 -34.95
C GLU A 73 8.48 12.54 -35.78
N ARG A 74 8.60 13.73 -35.20
CA ARG A 74 8.35 15.01 -35.84
C ARG A 74 9.56 15.93 -35.66
N SER A 75 9.68 16.89 -36.57
CA SER A 75 10.62 18.01 -36.47
C SER A 75 9.84 19.30 -36.26
N GLY A 76 9.00 19.36 -35.22
CA GLY A 76 8.22 20.56 -34.91
C GLY A 76 8.96 21.52 -33.98
N LEU A 77 8.31 22.64 -33.63
CA LEU A 77 8.87 23.65 -32.71
C LEU A 77 9.08 23.10 -31.30
N THR A 78 8.20 22.23 -30.82
CA THR A 78 8.37 21.57 -29.51
C THR A 78 9.66 20.76 -29.49
N GLU A 79 9.90 19.95 -30.53
CA GLU A 79 11.11 19.13 -30.65
C GLU A 79 12.36 19.99 -30.83
N TRP A 80 12.24 21.13 -31.53
CA TRP A 80 13.31 22.10 -31.67
C TRP A 80 13.73 22.67 -30.30
N ILE A 81 12.78 23.11 -29.47
CA ILE A 81 13.07 23.59 -28.10
C ILE A 81 13.74 22.49 -27.27
N ILE A 82 13.22 21.25 -27.33
CA ILE A 82 13.78 20.12 -26.58
C ILE A 82 15.24 19.87 -26.98
N ARG A 83 15.59 19.95 -28.28
CA ARG A 83 16.98 19.79 -28.76
C ARG A 83 17.89 20.91 -28.30
N HIS A 84 17.46 22.15 -28.44
CA HIS A 84 18.34 23.31 -28.26
C HIS A 84 18.38 23.81 -26.82
N LYS A 85 17.43 23.38 -25.97
CA LYS A 85 17.33 23.76 -24.54
C LYS A 85 17.28 25.27 -24.29
N GLY A 86 16.86 26.04 -25.30
CA GLY A 86 16.73 27.50 -25.25
C GLY A 86 15.33 27.93 -25.64
N SER A 87 14.94 29.14 -25.23
CA SER A 87 13.71 29.76 -25.72
C SER A 87 13.85 30.19 -27.19
N LEU A 88 12.73 30.28 -27.88
CA LEU A 88 12.67 30.71 -29.27
C LEU A 88 11.52 31.69 -29.45
N LEU A 89 11.84 32.82 -30.07
CA LEU A 89 10.90 33.85 -30.46
C LEU A 89 10.98 34.00 -31.99
N ILE A 90 9.85 33.80 -32.64
CA ILE A 90 9.65 34.04 -34.07
C ILE A 90 8.63 35.17 -34.19
N GLU A 91 9.12 36.40 -34.35
CA GLU A 91 8.25 37.58 -34.39
C GLU A 91 7.50 37.69 -35.72
N LYS A 92 8.16 37.36 -36.83
CA LYS A 92 7.69 37.56 -38.22
C LYS A 92 8.27 36.49 -39.14
N ASP A 93 7.74 36.40 -40.36
CA ASP A 93 8.22 35.48 -41.40
C ASP A 93 8.39 34.04 -40.89
N PHE A 94 7.32 33.56 -40.26
CA PHE A 94 7.33 32.26 -39.60
C PHE A 94 7.65 31.11 -40.58
N GLU A 95 7.12 31.17 -41.80
CA GLU A 95 7.39 30.17 -42.84
C GLU A 95 8.86 30.18 -43.29
N GLY A 96 9.43 31.37 -43.52
CA GLY A 96 10.84 31.52 -43.87
C GLY A 96 11.76 30.99 -42.77
N TRP A 97 11.45 31.31 -41.50
CA TRP A 97 12.18 30.77 -40.36
C TRP A 97 12.07 29.24 -40.29
N ALA A 98 10.87 28.69 -40.42
CA ALA A 98 10.64 27.25 -40.32
C ALA A 98 11.37 26.47 -41.43
N GLY A 99 11.32 26.97 -42.68
CA GLY A 99 12.03 26.39 -43.82
C GLY A 99 13.55 26.41 -43.66
N ALA A 100 14.10 27.50 -43.12
CA ALA A 100 15.54 27.63 -42.88
C ALA A 100 16.07 26.68 -41.78
N HIS A 101 15.21 26.23 -40.86
CA HIS A 101 15.60 25.40 -39.71
C HIS A 101 15.11 23.94 -39.79
N ASP A 102 14.61 23.50 -40.96
CA ASP A 102 14.03 22.16 -41.19
C ASP A 102 12.91 21.82 -40.17
N VAL A 103 12.11 22.82 -39.80
CA VAL A 103 10.98 22.65 -38.89
C VAL A 103 9.72 22.40 -39.70
N LYS A 104 9.13 21.21 -39.52
CA LYS A 104 7.87 20.82 -40.15
C LYS A 104 6.70 21.37 -39.33
N VAL A 105 6.05 22.38 -39.90
CA VAL A 105 4.87 22.99 -39.31
C VAL A 105 3.63 22.30 -39.88
N PHE A 106 2.84 21.68 -39.01
CA PHE A 106 1.66 20.92 -39.41
C PHE A 106 0.40 21.80 -39.55
N ASN A 107 0.48 23.10 -39.22
CA ASN A 107 -0.62 24.06 -39.34
C ASN A 107 -0.12 25.39 -39.93
N MET A 108 -0.52 25.71 -41.16
CA MET A 108 0.05 26.79 -41.98
C MET A 108 -0.43 28.21 -41.62
N GLU A 109 -1.20 28.37 -40.55
CA GLU A 109 -1.77 29.67 -40.19
C GLU A 109 -0.93 30.45 -39.16
N THR A 110 0.17 29.88 -38.64
CA THR A 110 0.97 30.55 -37.61
C THR A 110 1.71 31.77 -38.17
N LYS A 111 1.46 32.95 -37.60
CA LYS A 111 2.10 34.23 -37.95
C LYS A 111 3.28 34.56 -37.06
N CYS A 112 3.16 34.32 -35.77
CA CYS A 112 4.26 34.41 -34.83
C CYS A 112 4.18 33.33 -33.77
N TRP A 113 5.32 33.02 -33.15
CA TRP A 113 5.44 31.95 -32.18
C TRP A 113 6.46 32.31 -31.09
N LEU A 114 6.15 31.92 -29.86
CA LEU A 114 7.04 32.06 -28.72
C LEU A 114 7.02 30.77 -27.91
N GLY A 115 8.19 30.28 -27.50
CA GLY A 115 8.24 29.15 -26.59
C GLY A 115 9.48 29.11 -25.73
N ALA A 116 9.33 28.44 -24.59
CA ALA A 116 10.39 28.29 -23.61
C ALA A 116 10.44 26.85 -23.06
N PRO A 117 11.64 26.30 -22.82
CA PRO A 117 11.80 25.02 -22.16
C PRO A 117 11.52 25.14 -20.66
N MET A 118 10.83 24.16 -20.11
CA MET A 118 10.79 23.90 -18.68
C MET A 118 12.06 23.11 -18.31
N LEU A 119 13.06 23.79 -17.77
CA LEU A 119 14.36 23.21 -17.43
C LEU A 119 14.44 22.81 -15.97
N LEU A 120 14.93 21.59 -15.73
CA LEU A 120 15.26 21.08 -14.40
C LEU A 120 16.69 20.51 -14.44
N ARG A 121 17.63 21.16 -13.75
CA ARG A 121 19.06 20.74 -13.71
C ARG A 121 19.61 20.48 -15.12
N ASP A 122 19.44 21.44 -16.01
CA ASP A 122 19.85 21.40 -17.43
C ASP A 122 19.15 20.36 -18.32
N GLU A 123 18.12 19.67 -17.81
CA GLU A 123 17.29 18.76 -18.58
C GLU A 123 15.92 19.39 -18.88
N VAL A 124 15.47 19.24 -20.12
CA VAL A 124 14.14 19.69 -20.52
C VAL A 124 13.13 18.67 -20.02
N ILE A 125 12.19 19.10 -19.17
CA ILE A 125 11.08 18.27 -18.69
C ILE A 125 9.75 18.61 -19.36
N GLY A 126 9.75 19.64 -20.21
CA GLY A 126 8.63 20.04 -21.04
C GLY A 126 8.85 21.39 -21.72
N VAL A 127 7.83 21.88 -22.41
CA VAL A 127 7.85 23.11 -23.20
C VAL A 127 6.53 23.85 -23.00
N ILE A 128 6.61 25.18 -22.83
CA ILE A 128 5.45 26.06 -22.96
C ILE A 128 5.57 26.74 -24.32
N GLY A 129 4.52 26.66 -25.13
CA GLY A 129 4.47 27.30 -26.44
C GLY A 129 3.23 28.17 -26.57
N LEU A 130 3.39 29.34 -27.20
CA LEU A 130 2.36 30.30 -27.55
C LEU A 130 2.48 30.63 -29.03
N GLN A 131 1.36 30.88 -29.67
CA GLN A 131 1.31 31.19 -31.09
C GLN A 131 0.17 32.16 -31.38
N ASN A 132 0.29 32.91 -32.47
CA ASN A 132 -0.81 33.72 -32.98
C ASN A 132 -1.02 33.41 -34.46
N PHE A 133 -2.28 33.22 -34.86
CA PHE A 133 -2.65 32.87 -36.23
C PHE A 133 -3.04 34.09 -37.08
N GLU A 134 -3.27 35.24 -36.46
CA GLU A 134 -3.83 36.42 -37.11
C GLU A 134 -2.79 37.52 -37.33
N GLN A 135 -1.86 37.69 -36.38
CA GLN A 135 -0.94 38.83 -36.32
C GLN A 135 0.51 38.39 -36.10
N GLU A 136 1.41 39.03 -36.83
CA GLU A 136 2.85 38.99 -36.55
C GLU A 136 3.21 39.99 -35.44
N GLY A 137 4.34 39.78 -34.76
CA GLY A 137 4.88 40.73 -33.78
C GLY A 137 4.06 40.88 -32.51
N VAL A 138 3.14 39.96 -32.22
CA VAL A 138 2.38 39.92 -30.96
C VAL A 138 3.29 39.65 -29.76
N PHE A 139 4.30 38.81 -29.98
CA PHE A 139 5.31 38.48 -28.98
C PHE A 139 6.60 39.26 -29.24
N ASP A 140 7.30 39.61 -28.16
CA ASP A 140 8.55 40.37 -28.18
C ASP A 140 9.56 39.76 -27.19
N ARG A 141 10.72 40.39 -27.04
CA ARG A 141 11.77 39.92 -26.11
C ARG A 141 11.37 40.02 -24.65
N ASN A 142 10.52 40.97 -24.26
CA ASN A 142 10.02 41.06 -22.89
C ASN A 142 9.09 39.87 -22.60
N HIS A 143 8.19 39.55 -23.52
CA HIS A 143 7.37 38.34 -23.45
C HIS A 143 8.22 37.07 -23.36
N GLN A 144 9.31 36.97 -24.14
CA GLN A 144 10.25 35.84 -24.06
C GLN A 144 10.90 35.70 -22.68
N GLY A 145 11.37 36.80 -22.08
CA GLY A 145 11.95 36.80 -20.74
C GLY A 145 10.94 36.41 -19.64
N LEU A 146 9.71 36.92 -19.75
CA LEU A 146 8.62 36.56 -18.86
C LEU A 146 8.25 35.08 -18.99
N LEU A 147 8.12 34.57 -20.21
CA LEU A 147 7.81 33.16 -20.45
C LEU A 147 8.90 32.23 -19.91
N MET A 148 10.17 32.57 -20.08
CA MET A 148 11.28 31.82 -19.48
C MET A 148 11.19 31.75 -17.96
N THR A 149 10.82 32.87 -17.33
CA THR A 149 10.64 32.94 -15.87
C THR A 149 9.49 32.03 -15.43
N ILE A 150 8.36 32.07 -16.14
CA ILE A 150 7.19 31.23 -15.87
C ILE A 150 7.53 29.75 -16.10
N ALA A 151 8.20 29.41 -17.19
CA ALA A 151 8.62 28.04 -17.51
C ALA A 151 9.59 27.48 -16.45
N SER A 152 10.49 28.31 -15.92
CA SER A 152 11.40 27.93 -14.83
C SER A 152 10.64 27.63 -13.53
N GLN A 153 9.65 28.46 -13.17
CA GLN A 153 8.83 28.22 -11.99
C GLN A 153 7.93 26.99 -12.16
N ALA A 154 7.35 26.80 -13.34
CA ALA A 154 6.54 25.62 -13.67
C ALA A 154 7.38 24.33 -13.57
N ALA A 155 8.62 24.34 -14.07
CA ALA A 155 9.53 23.19 -13.94
C ALA A 155 9.75 22.79 -12.47
N VAL A 156 10.04 23.76 -11.60
CA VAL A 156 10.24 23.52 -10.16
C VAL A 156 8.97 23.00 -9.50
N ALA A 157 7.80 23.59 -9.81
CA ALA A 157 6.53 23.17 -9.24
C ALA A 157 6.16 21.73 -9.64
N ILE A 158 6.35 21.38 -10.92
CA ILE A 158 6.11 20.02 -11.44
C ILE A 158 7.04 19.02 -10.75
N GLU A 159 8.32 19.36 -10.59
CA GLU A 159 9.28 18.48 -9.91
C GLU A 159 8.90 18.29 -8.43
N ASN A 160 8.52 19.35 -7.73
CA ASN A 160 8.06 19.26 -6.35
C ASN A 160 6.83 18.36 -6.22
N ALA A 161 5.86 18.47 -7.13
CA ALA A 161 4.69 17.59 -7.14
C ALA A 161 5.08 16.12 -7.36
N ARG A 162 6.04 15.85 -8.26
CA ARG A 162 6.56 14.50 -8.53
C ARG A 162 7.34 13.94 -7.33
N LEU A 163 8.20 14.73 -6.71
CA LEU A 163 8.98 14.35 -5.52
C LEU A 163 8.08 14.07 -4.33
N PHE A 164 7.10 14.93 -4.06
CA PHE A 164 6.14 14.74 -2.99
C PHE A 164 5.35 13.43 -3.15
N ARG A 165 4.91 13.12 -4.38
CA ARG A 165 4.29 11.82 -4.67
C ARG A 165 5.23 10.65 -4.37
N ARG A 166 6.49 10.70 -4.84
CA ARG A 166 7.46 9.63 -4.61
C ARG A 166 7.71 9.42 -3.11
N ALA A 167 7.79 10.50 -2.33
CA ALA A 167 7.94 10.42 -0.88
C ALA A 167 6.75 9.67 -0.23
N ILE A 168 5.51 10.02 -0.60
CA ILE A 168 4.31 9.33 -0.11
C ILE A 168 4.27 7.86 -0.55
N GLU A 169 4.71 7.55 -1.76
CA GLU A 169 4.78 6.16 -2.25
C GLU A 169 5.78 5.34 -1.44
N ASN A 170 6.98 5.87 -1.21
CA ASN A 170 8.01 5.20 -0.40
C ASN A 170 7.54 4.96 1.03
N GLU A 171 6.93 5.96 1.67
CA GLU A 171 6.41 5.83 3.04
C GLU A 171 5.34 4.73 3.14
N LEU A 172 4.46 4.61 2.13
CA LEU A 172 3.47 3.52 2.14
C LEU A 172 4.14 2.15 1.98
N VAL A 173 5.12 2.03 1.08
CA VAL A 173 5.85 0.77 0.88
C VAL A 173 6.57 0.35 2.16
N GLU A 174 7.21 1.30 2.85
CA GLU A 174 7.84 1.04 4.15
C GLU A 174 6.84 0.60 5.21
N ARG A 175 5.67 1.24 5.30
CA ARG A 175 4.60 0.82 6.23
C ARG A 175 4.12 -0.62 5.95
N ILE A 176 3.88 -0.95 4.68
CA ILE A 176 3.45 -2.31 4.29
C ILE A 176 4.53 -3.34 4.61
N ALA A 177 5.80 -3.02 4.32
CA ALA A 177 6.92 -3.90 4.65
C ALA A 177 7.03 -4.12 6.16
N HIS A 178 6.88 -3.06 6.95
CA HIS A 178 6.92 -3.10 8.41
C HIS A 178 5.79 -3.96 9.00
N ASP A 179 4.55 -3.79 8.52
CA ASP A 179 3.41 -4.60 8.96
C ASP A 179 3.58 -6.08 8.61
N ARG A 180 4.12 -6.37 7.42
CA ARG A 180 4.44 -7.74 7.01
C ARG A 180 5.50 -8.36 7.92
N GLN A 181 6.53 -7.60 8.27
CA GLN A 181 7.59 -8.07 9.16
C GLN A 181 7.05 -8.38 10.56
N LYS A 182 6.18 -7.52 11.12
CA LYS A 182 5.49 -7.79 12.40
C LYS A 182 4.69 -9.09 12.35
N ARG A 183 3.91 -9.31 11.29
CA ARG A 183 3.13 -10.54 11.13
C ARG A 183 4.01 -11.79 11.10
N LEU A 184 5.12 -11.75 10.36
CA LEU A 184 6.06 -12.87 10.31
C LEU A 184 6.69 -13.16 11.68
N GLN A 185 7.06 -12.11 12.43
CA GLN A 185 7.58 -12.27 13.80
C GLN A 185 6.53 -12.91 14.72
N THR A 186 5.27 -12.47 14.65
CA THR A 186 4.18 -13.08 15.43
C THR A 186 3.97 -14.56 15.06
N LEU A 187 3.98 -14.90 13.77
CA LEU A 187 3.85 -16.29 13.32
C LEU A 187 5.04 -17.16 13.78
N GLN A 188 6.27 -16.63 13.72
CA GLN A 188 7.45 -17.33 14.23
C GLN A 188 7.35 -17.58 15.74
N GLN A 189 6.92 -16.58 16.52
CA GLN A 189 6.71 -16.74 17.97
C GLN A 189 5.65 -17.80 18.29
N ILE A 190 4.53 -17.81 17.56
CA ILE A 190 3.48 -18.83 17.71
C ILE A 190 4.04 -20.22 17.36
N SER A 191 4.73 -20.35 16.21
CA SER A 191 5.31 -21.61 15.78
C SER A 191 6.34 -22.14 16.78
N GLN A 192 7.18 -21.27 17.34
CA GLN A 192 8.19 -21.66 18.31
C GLN A 192 7.54 -22.18 19.60
N ARG A 193 6.51 -21.50 20.10
CA ARG A 193 5.72 -21.98 21.25
C ARG A 193 5.00 -23.30 20.96
N MET A 194 4.51 -23.49 19.74
CA MET A 194 3.88 -24.76 19.34
C MET A 194 4.88 -25.91 19.29
N VAL A 195 6.12 -25.68 18.82
CA VAL A 195 7.19 -26.69 18.82
C VAL A 195 7.66 -27.00 20.24
N GLU A 196 7.83 -25.98 21.08
CA GLU A 196 8.15 -26.15 22.51
C GLU A 196 7.08 -26.97 23.23
N ALA A 197 5.80 -26.73 22.90
CA ALA A 197 4.70 -27.55 23.40
C ALA A 197 4.75 -28.98 22.83
N SER A 198 4.95 -29.17 21.53
CA SER A 198 4.87 -30.50 20.90
C SER A 198 6.00 -31.47 21.26
N GLN A 199 7.19 -30.97 21.62
CA GLN A 199 8.32 -31.81 22.04
C GLN A 199 8.24 -32.29 23.48
N ASN A 200 7.25 -31.84 24.25
CA ASN A 200 7.05 -32.23 25.63
C ASN A 200 5.56 -32.54 25.87
N PRO A 201 5.13 -33.80 25.69
CA PRO A 201 3.74 -34.20 25.93
C PRO A 201 3.21 -33.72 27.29
N ASP A 202 4.04 -33.78 28.34
CA ASP A 202 3.72 -33.30 29.68
C ASP A 202 3.55 -31.77 29.71
N GLY A 203 4.33 -31.05 28.92
CA GLY A 203 4.24 -29.59 28.77
C GLY A 203 2.95 -29.13 28.12
N VAL A 204 2.37 -29.93 27.20
CA VAL A 204 1.05 -29.66 26.61
C VAL A 204 -0.04 -29.81 27.66
N LEU A 205 -0.01 -30.89 28.45
CA LEU A 205 -0.99 -31.14 29.51
C LEU A 205 -0.95 -30.03 30.56
N GLU A 206 0.25 -29.58 30.95
CA GLU A 206 0.43 -28.44 31.87
C GLU A 206 -0.13 -27.14 31.29
N LEU A 207 0.12 -26.85 30.01
CA LEU A 207 -0.41 -25.65 29.35
C LEU A 207 -1.94 -25.65 29.33
N ILE A 208 -2.56 -26.78 29.01
CA ILE A 208 -4.02 -26.94 29.02
C ILE A 208 -4.55 -26.73 30.45
N ALA A 209 -3.95 -27.37 31.45
CA ALA A 209 -4.38 -27.25 32.84
C ALA A 209 -4.27 -25.81 33.37
N ARG A 210 -3.20 -25.08 33.02
CA ARG A 210 -3.02 -23.66 33.37
C ARG A 210 -4.05 -22.77 32.71
N ALA A 211 -4.24 -22.92 31.40
CA ALA A 211 -5.24 -22.13 30.67
C ALA A 211 -6.66 -22.37 31.21
N THR A 212 -7.00 -23.60 31.57
CA THR A 212 -8.29 -23.92 32.19
C THR A 212 -8.43 -23.26 33.56
N ASN A 213 -7.44 -23.37 34.46
CA ASN A 213 -7.46 -22.66 35.75
C ASN A 213 -7.67 -21.14 35.59
N ASP A 214 -6.99 -20.52 34.63
CA ASP A 214 -7.10 -19.08 34.40
C ASP A 214 -8.51 -18.67 33.91
N ILE A 215 -9.15 -19.50 33.10
CA ILE A 215 -10.48 -19.24 32.53
C ILE A 215 -11.60 -19.54 33.54
N THR A 216 -11.52 -20.65 34.25
CA THR A 216 -12.60 -21.14 35.13
C THR A 216 -12.42 -20.71 36.59
N ASN A 217 -11.25 -20.17 36.95
CA ASN A 217 -10.86 -19.86 38.33
C ASN A 217 -10.90 -21.09 39.27
N SER A 218 -10.65 -22.28 38.72
CA SER A 218 -10.62 -23.54 39.47
C SER A 218 -9.47 -23.57 40.49
N ALA A 219 -9.70 -24.22 41.63
CA ALA A 219 -8.66 -24.41 42.65
C ALA A 219 -7.58 -25.42 42.21
N LEU A 220 -7.98 -26.42 41.42
CA LEU A 220 -7.16 -27.50 40.87
C LEU A 220 -7.73 -27.91 39.52
N THR A 221 -6.87 -28.07 38.52
CA THR A 221 -7.20 -28.74 37.26
C THR A 221 -6.24 -29.89 37.04
N SER A 222 -6.78 -31.08 36.75
CA SER A 222 -6.01 -32.25 36.37
C SER A 222 -6.35 -32.65 34.93
N VAL A 223 -5.33 -32.90 34.12
CA VAL A 223 -5.47 -33.37 32.73
C VAL A 223 -4.73 -34.69 32.61
N TYR A 224 -5.41 -35.73 32.12
CA TYR A 224 -4.87 -37.07 31.97
C TYR A 224 -4.92 -37.52 30.51
N LEU A 225 -3.95 -38.32 30.09
CA LEU A 225 -3.99 -39.06 28.82
C LEU A 225 -4.53 -40.47 29.06
N TYR A 226 -5.59 -40.81 28.34
CA TYR A 226 -6.24 -42.13 28.41
C TYR A 226 -5.95 -42.94 27.16
N ASN A 227 -5.49 -44.18 27.33
CA ASN A 227 -5.33 -45.14 26.25
C ASN A 227 -6.57 -46.04 26.17
N GLN A 228 -7.39 -45.82 25.15
CA GLN A 228 -8.65 -46.52 24.95
C GLN A 228 -8.47 -48.00 24.57
N ALA A 229 -7.34 -48.39 23.97
CA ALA A 229 -7.08 -49.77 23.57
C ALA A 229 -6.74 -50.67 24.77
N THR A 230 -6.13 -50.09 25.80
CA THR A 230 -5.78 -50.81 27.04
C THR A 230 -6.70 -50.47 28.20
N SER A 231 -7.65 -49.54 28.01
CA SER A 231 -8.46 -48.93 29.06
C SER A 231 -7.62 -48.48 30.26
N THR A 232 -6.53 -47.72 30.02
CA THR A 232 -5.66 -47.23 31.11
C THR A 232 -5.19 -45.81 30.89
N PHE A 233 -5.04 -45.05 31.98
CA PHE A 233 -4.33 -43.76 31.94
C PHE A 233 -2.83 -43.99 31.79
N THR A 234 -2.16 -43.16 30.96
CA THR A 234 -0.74 -43.29 30.65
C THR A 234 0.11 -42.18 31.27
N SER A 235 -0.46 -41.01 31.49
CA SER A 235 0.19 -39.86 32.14
C SER A 235 -0.86 -38.83 32.57
N GLY A 236 -0.47 -37.91 33.46
CA GLY A 236 -1.30 -36.77 33.81
C GLY A 236 -0.52 -35.63 34.46
N VAL A 237 -1.15 -34.45 34.49
CA VAL A 237 -0.64 -33.26 35.15
C VAL A 237 -1.74 -32.62 35.98
N SER A 238 -1.42 -32.24 37.21
CA SER A 238 -2.28 -31.47 38.09
C SER A 238 -1.67 -30.10 38.37
N VAL A 239 -2.48 -29.05 38.18
CA VAL A 239 -2.08 -27.66 38.41
C VAL A 239 -3.02 -27.03 39.42
N TRP A 240 -2.46 -26.55 40.54
CA TRP A 240 -3.20 -25.77 41.53
C TRP A 240 -3.18 -24.30 41.16
N ARG A 241 -4.21 -23.57 41.59
CA ARG A 241 -4.34 -22.13 41.37
C ARG A 241 -3.14 -21.31 41.91
N GLU A 242 -2.52 -21.79 42.99
CA GLU A 242 -1.31 -21.17 43.57
C GLU A 242 -0.04 -21.37 42.72
N GLY A 243 -0.14 -22.02 41.57
CA GLY A 243 0.95 -22.21 40.62
C GLY A 243 1.75 -23.50 40.84
N ARG A 244 1.42 -24.30 41.87
CA ARG A 244 1.98 -25.64 42.08
C ARG A 244 1.61 -26.54 40.91
N VAL A 245 2.57 -27.33 40.43
CA VAL A 245 2.39 -28.33 39.39
C VAL A 245 2.89 -29.66 39.89
N GLU A 246 2.10 -30.71 39.68
CA GLU A 246 2.44 -32.09 39.99
C GLU A 246 2.24 -32.95 38.75
N ARG A 247 3.26 -33.73 38.40
CA ARG A 247 3.17 -34.73 37.34
C ARG A 247 2.74 -36.05 37.96
N ILE A 248 1.80 -36.71 37.31
CA ILE A 248 1.17 -37.94 37.78
C ILE A 248 1.61 -39.07 36.85
N GLU A 249 2.29 -40.05 37.43
CA GLU A 249 2.81 -41.22 36.72
C GLU A 249 2.54 -42.51 37.52
N ASN A 250 2.52 -43.64 36.82
CA ASN A 250 2.46 -44.99 37.40
C ASN A 250 1.29 -45.16 38.40
N SER A 251 1.58 -45.59 39.62
CA SER A 251 0.59 -45.89 40.67
C SER A 251 -0.20 -44.67 41.17
N ALA A 252 0.17 -43.46 40.76
CA ALA A 252 -0.58 -42.25 41.11
C ALA A 252 -1.67 -41.90 40.07
N LEU A 253 -1.67 -42.57 38.90
CA LEU A 253 -2.70 -42.38 37.88
C LEU A 253 -4.05 -42.94 38.35
N PRO A 254 -5.18 -42.36 37.90
CA PRO A 254 -6.50 -42.89 38.21
C PRO A 254 -6.68 -44.33 37.73
N SER A 255 -7.46 -45.11 38.46
CA SER A 255 -7.94 -46.40 38.01
C SER A 255 -9.01 -46.20 36.91
N PRO A 256 -9.15 -47.14 35.95
CA PRO A 256 -10.27 -47.13 35.00
C PRO A 256 -11.64 -47.21 35.69
N GLU A 257 -11.68 -47.79 36.89
CA GLU A 257 -12.90 -47.88 37.72
C GLU A 257 -13.22 -46.57 38.46
N ASP A 258 -12.26 -45.64 38.55
CA ASP A 258 -12.46 -44.33 39.16
C ASP A 258 -13.35 -43.44 38.28
N PHE A 259 -13.88 -42.38 38.88
CA PHE A 259 -14.71 -41.39 38.19
C PHE A 259 -14.10 -40.88 36.88
N ALA A 260 -12.80 -40.58 36.86
CA ALA A 260 -12.11 -40.15 35.66
C ALA A 260 -12.12 -41.22 34.55
N GLY A 261 -12.02 -42.50 34.92
CA GLY A 261 -12.09 -43.63 34.01
C GLY A 261 -13.49 -43.81 33.42
N GLN A 262 -14.54 -43.70 34.25
CA GLN A 262 -15.94 -43.73 33.80
C GLN A 262 -16.23 -42.63 32.77
N ILE A 263 -15.78 -41.39 33.03
CA ILE A 263 -15.93 -40.26 32.11
C ILE A 263 -15.16 -40.48 30.80
N ALA A 264 -13.97 -41.08 30.87
CA ALA A 264 -13.16 -41.38 29.70
C ALA A 264 -13.79 -42.48 28.82
N GLU A 265 -14.46 -43.47 29.40
CA GLU A 265 -15.11 -44.57 28.69
C GLU A 265 -16.49 -44.19 28.14
N GLU A 266 -17.31 -43.50 28.93
CA GLU A 266 -18.68 -43.12 28.55
C GLU A 266 -18.72 -41.92 27.59
N GLN A 267 -17.60 -41.20 27.42
CA GLN A 267 -17.48 -39.95 26.65
C GLN A 267 -18.52 -38.87 27.04
N GLY A 268 -19.06 -38.94 28.25
CA GLY A 268 -20.00 -37.98 28.81
C GLY A 268 -19.28 -36.84 29.54
N THR A 269 -19.82 -35.63 29.48
CA THR A 269 -19.42 -34.55 30.40
C THR A 269 -20.26 -34.68 31.67
N ASP A 270 -19.63 -34.68 32.85
CA ASP A 270 -20.34 -34.67 34.12
C ASP A 270 -19.92 -33.45 34.95
N PHE A 271 -20.90 -32.84 35.60
CA PHE A 271 -20.76 -31.64 36.42
C PHE A 271 -21.44 -31.87 37.76
N ILE A 272 -20.64 -31.84 38.82
CA ILE A 272 -21.06 -32.13 40.18
C ILE A 272 -20.97 -30.84 40.98
N GLU A 273 -22.13 -30.25 41.26
CA GLU A 273 -22.26 -29.02 42.03
C GLU A 273 -21.95 -29.21 43.52
N ASN A 274 -22.20 -30.42 44.03
CA ASN A 274 -21.97 -30.79 45.41
C ASN A 274 -21.53 -32.25 45.51
N THR A 275 -20.28 -32.48 45.91
CA THR A 275 -19.70 -33.83 46.03
C THR A 275 -20.36 -34.66 47.12
N ALA A 276 -21.07 -34.05 48.09
CA ALA A 276 -21.81 -34.78 49.12
C ALA A 276 -22.98 -35.59 48.56
N ASP A 277 -23.49 -35.21 47.39
CA ASP A 277 -24.65 -35.85 46.75
C ASP A 277 -24.28 -37.07 45.91
N ARG A 278 -22.98 -37.40 45.80
CA ARG A 278 -22.44 -38.52 45.00
C ARG A 278 -21.56 -39.43 45.88
N PRO A 279 -22.15 -40.37 46.64
CA PRO A 279 -21.43 -41.23 47.60
C PRO A 279 -20.28 -42.03 46.98
N GLU A 280 -20.42 -42.43 45.72
CA GLU A 280 -19.45 -43.21 44.95
C GLU A 280 -18.12 -42.50 44.70
N ILE A 281 -18.10 -41.16 44.74
CA ILE A 281 -16.86 -40.36 44.59
C ILE A 281 -16.41 -39.71 45.91
N SER A 282 -17.12 -39.97 47.01
CA SER A 282 -16.90 -39.29 48.31
C SER A 282 -15.48 -39.46 48.84
N SER A 283 -14.87 -40.63 48.68
CA SER A 283 -13.50 -40.93 49.13
C SER A 283 -12.45 -40.13 48.36
N PHE A 284 -12.67 -39.95 47.05
CA PHE A 284 -11.82 -39.14 46.18
C PHE A 284 -12.00 -37.65 46.47
N ALA A 285 -13.25 -37.19 46.58
CA ALA A 285 -13.57 -35.80 46.90
C ALA A 285 -13.01 -35.37 48.27
N GLN A 286 -13.10 -36.22 49.29
CA GLN A 286 -12.51 -35.95 50.61
C GLN A 286 -10.99 -35.84 50.58
N ARG A 287 -10.31 -36.70 49.81
CA ARG A 287 -8.84 -36.68 49.69
C ARG A 287 -8.30 -35.34 49.17
N PHE A 288 -9.07 -34.65 48.34
CA PHE A 288 -8.69 -33.38 47.72
C PHE A 288 -9.53 -32.18 48.19
N GLU A 289 -10.34 -32.36 49.25
CA GLU A 289 -11.24 -31.35 49.80
C GLU A 289 -12.15 -30.69 48.73
N MET A 290 -12.57 -31.46 47.73
CA MET A 290 -13.37 -30.98 46.61
C MET A 290 -14.84 -30.80 47.03
N GLN A 291 -15.38 -29.60 46.84
CA GLN A 291 -16.79 -29.29 47.06
C GLN A 291 -17.63 -29.44 45.79
N ALA A 292 -17.05 -29.13 44.64
CA ALA A 292 -17.64 -29.24 43.32
C ALA A 292 -16.57 -29.66 42.31
N PHE A 293 -16.97 -30.33 41.23
CA PHE A 293 -16.04 -30.83 40.22
C PHE A 293 -16.70 -30.92 38.84
N ALA A 294 -15.91 -30.72 37.78
CA ALA A 294 -16.33 -30.87 36.40
C ALA A 294 -15.32 -31.76 35.67
N ALA A 295 -15.81 -32.77 34.94
CA ALA A 295 -14.98 -33.62 34.10
C ALA A 295 -15.49 -33.60 32.65
N LEU A 296 -14.55 -33.41 31.73
CA LEU A 296 -14.82 -33.36 30.29
C LEU A 296 -13.84 -34.29 29.57
N PRO A 297 -14.30 -35.17 28.67
CA PRO A 297 -13.41 -35.95 27.83
C PRO A 297 -12.76 -35.05 26.77
N LEU A 298 -11.45 -35.21 26.57
CA LEU A 298 -10.71 -34.57 25.48
C LEU A 298 -10.62 -35.55 24.30
N ALA A 299 -11.60 -35.53 23.40
CA ALA A 299 -11.62 -36.38 22.23
C ALA A 299 -10.79 -35.78 21.07
N ILE A 300 -10.03 -36.63 20.38
CA ILE A 300 -9.41 -36.27 19.11
C ILE A 300 -10.50 -36.34 18.03
N ALA A 301 -10.83 -35.21 17.40
CA ALA A 301 -11.83 -35.19 16.34
C ALA A 301 -11.36 -36.03 15.14
N GLY A 302 -12.01 -37.17 14.90
CA GLY A 302 -11.82 -37.99 13.70
C GLY A 302 -11.28 -39.41 13.90
N ALA A 303 -11.37 -40.00 15.11
CA ALA A 303 -11.23 -41.44 15.31
C ALA A 303 -12.60 -42.12 15.36
#